data_AF-A0A8T3CAZ8-F1
#
_entry.id   AF-A0A8T3CAZ8-F1
#
_cell.length_a   1.000
_cell.length_b   1.000
_cell.length_c   1.000
_cell.angle_alpha   90.00
_cell.angle_beta   90.00
_cell.angle_gamma   90.00
#
_symmetry.space_group_name_H-M   'P 1'
#
loop_
_entity.id
_entity.type
_entity.pdbx_description
1 polymer ?
#
loop_
_entity_poly.entity_id
_entity_poly.type
_entity_poly.pdbx_seq_one_letter_code
_entity_poly.pdbx_strand_id
1 'polypeptide(L)'
;MAITVFSFKSSQIFHLIAGPLGRPPSLRLPRHLINANLASAAPVPPICPPSVAATMLRLLLLSAIVLFVTIPLAAPHEGHDDVAAAGSCEVSPDVRIVADYRPGIISVDGHADDWAGVEGSEFSLLPALDPDADKEYTGGKISIKAVHDGNHVFFILQIDGEYAYSQGENQKCPSVALMFQVGENASYHNMGGCKNFRGSCNNMTCRGHEVDIMHLSIGNAIPGRLYGANLVDNSEGTGGDRFGHLVDVYAWNPHCLYLDGKGPSALVEDDSPYSKGGEKGTYYFEFSRPLRTMDRSQQDVQFVIGQTSRVAAAFWYPTGGKPWSKSQHYSASCDWLPLDITAPSSSSSYMTSSNSSWDAATAFSLLLSVLAFCLSVFLGYWVSRSKAVPFTPIDGL
;
A
#
# COMPACT_ATOMS: atom_id res chain seq x y z
N MET A 1 42.86 26.50 -15.21
CA MET A 1 41.42 26.30 -14.98
C MET A 1 40.80 25.99 -16.33
N ALA A 2 40.33 24.77 -16.57
CA ALA A 2 39.88 24.33 -17.89
C ALA A 2 38.35 24.47 -18.02
N ILE A 3 37.89 25.00 -19.17
CA ILE A 3 36.47 25.07 -19.52
C ILE A 3 36.26 24.21 -20.76
N THR A 4 35.63 23.04 -20.56
CA THR A 4 35.31 22.12 -21.66
C THR A 4 34.01 22.54 -22.34
N VAL A 5 34.09 22.95 -23.61
CA VAL A 5 32.92 23.31 -24.41
C VAL A 5 32.33 22.05 -25.05
N PHE A 6 31.07 21.74 -24.73
CA PHE A 6 30.32 20.70 -25.44
C PHE A 6 29.43 21.31 -26.54
N SER A 7 29.59 20.80 -27.76
CA SER A 7 28.87 21.24 -28.95
C SER A 7 27.69 20.32 -29.25
N PHE A 8 26.46 20.84 -29.18
CA PHE A 8 25.27 20.13 -29.63
C PHE A 8 25.08 20.28 -31.14
N LYS A 9 25.20 19.17 -31.88
CA LYS A 9 25.09 19.15 -33.33
C LYS A 9 23.69 18.68 -33.76
N SER A 10 22.84 19.61 -34.15
CA SER A 10 21.53 19.31 -34.73
C SER A 10 21.68 18.77 -36.17
N SER A 11 20.85 17.79 -36.53
CA SER A 11 20.52 17.49 -37.93
C SER A 11 19.15 16.81 -38.00
N GLN A 12 18.44 16.99 -39.12
CA GLN A 12 17.07 16.51 -39.34
C GLN A 12 17.04 15.13 -40.01
N ILE A 13 15.86 14.51 -40.11
CA ILE A 13 15.16 14.29 -41.40
C ILE A 13 13.70 13.85 -41.18
N PHE A 14 12.81 14.28 -42.08
CA PHE A 14 11.40 13.89 -42.15
C PHE A 14 11.21 12.53 -42.86
N HIS A 15 10.10 11.84 -42.61
CA HIS A 15 9.30 11.28 -43.72
C HIS A 15 7.82 11.10 -43.34
N LEU A 16 6.91 11.38 -44.27
CA LEU A 16 5.47 11.16 -44.14
C LEU A 16 5.07 9.81 -44.76
N ILE A 17 4.06 9.16 -44.18
CA ILE A 17 3.00 8.44 -44.93
C ILE A 17 1.66 8.79 -44.26
N ALA A 18 0.60 8.94 -45.05
CA ALA A 18 -0.74 9.30 -44.59
C ALA A 18 -1.77 8.19 -44.87
N GLY A 19 -2.83 8.13 -44.04
CA GLY A 19 -4.00 7.27 -44.22
C GLY A 19 -5.30 8.03 -43.85
N PRO A 20 -6.41 7.86 -44.59
CA PRO A 20 -7.55 8.79 -44.53
C PRO A 20 -8.59 8.48 -43.44
N LEU A 21 -9.30 9.53 -43.03
CA LEU A 21 -10.46 9.51 -42.12
C LEU A 21 -11.72 8.96 -42.82
N GLY A 22 -12.49 8.11 -42.13
CA GLY A 22 -13.86 7.73 -42.50
C GLY A 22 -14.89 8.26 -41.51
N ARG A 23 -15.94 8.94 -41.99
CA ARG A 23 -17.12 9.34 -41.19
C ARG A 23 -18.34 8.45 -41.50
N PRO A 24 -19.24 8.19 -40.53
CA PRO A 24 -20.44 7.39 -40.74
C PRO A 24 -21.64 8.22 -41.27
N PRO A 25 -22.57 7.62 -42.05
CA PRO A 25 -23.82 8.25 -42.45
C PRO A 25 -25.09 7.68 -41.77
N SER A 26 -25.81 8.56 -41.08
CA SER A 26 -27.28 8.66 -40.97
C SER A 26 -28.20 7.49 -41.39
N LEU A 27 -28.88 6.91 -40.38
CA LEU A 27 -30.35 6.94 -40.20
C LEU A 27 -31.30 6.76 -41.42
N ARG A 28 -32.16 5.73 -41.38
CA ARG A 28 -33.53 5.72 -41.95
C ARG A 28 -34.46 4.70 -41.26
N LEU A 29 -35.71 5.09 -41.02
CA LEU A 29 -36.83 4.19 -40.68
C LEU A 29 -37.52 3.67 -41.96
N PRO A 30 -38.37 2.62 -41.81
CA PRO A 30 -39.77 2.76 -42.24
C PRO A 30 -40.78 2.57 -41.10
N ARG A 31 -42.04 2.99 -41.35
CA ARG A 31 -43.22 2.80 -40.48
C ARG A 31 -44.07 1.61 -40.95
N HIS A 32 -45.07 1.27 -40.12
CA HIS A 32 -46.37 0.57 -40.37
C HIS A 32 -46.52 -0.69 -39.50
N LEU A 33 -47.68 -1.04 -38.91
CA LEU A 33 -48.97 -0.34 -38.70
C LEU A 33 -49.79 -1.12 -37.63
N ILE A 34 -50.69 -0.44 -36.90
CA ILE A 34 -51.90 -1.02 -36.26
C ILE A 34 -51.63 -2.04 -35.10
N ASN A 35 -52.37 -2.10 -33.98
CA ASN A 35 -53.76 -1.71 -33.70
C ASN A 35 -53.94 -1.01 -32.33
N ALA A 36 -55.15 -0.54 -32.01
CA ALA A 36 -55.48 0.14 -30.75
C ALA A 36 -56.70 -0.47 -30.03
N ASN A 37 -56.78 -0.26 -28.70
CA ASN A 37 -57.98 -0.05 -27.85
C ASN A 37 -57.50 0.04 -26.38
N LEU A 38 -57.71 1.15 -25.66
CA LEU A 38 -58.90 1.47 -24.82
C LEU A 38 -59.14 0.42 -23.69
N ALA A 39 -58.98 0.74 -22.39
CA ALA A 39 -59.80 1.63 -21.53
C ALA A 39 -61.12 0.96 -21.06
N SER A 40 -61.66 1.13 -19.84
CA SER A 40 -61.27 1.86 -18.62
C SER A 40 -62.11 1.39 -17.40
N ALA A 41 -61.57 1.55 -16.17
CA ALA A 41 -62.27 1.70 -14.87
C ALA A 41 -63.24 0.61 -14.32
N ALA A 42 -63.42 0.63 -12.99
CA ALA A 42 -64.42 -0.15 -12.23
C ALA A 42 -65.67 0.70 -11.92
N PRO A 43 -66.78 0.08 -11.45
CA PRO A 43 -67.19 0.28 -10.04
C PRO A 43 -67.79 -0.97 -9.34
N VAL A 44 -68.42 -0.78 -8.16
CA VAL A 44 -68.63 -1.74 -7.03
C VAL A 44 -69.93 -1.34 -6.25
N PRO A 45 -70.58 -2.13 -5.34
CA PRO A 45 -70.56 -3.58 -5.02
C PRO A 45 -71.84 -4.33 -5.56
N PRO A 46 -72.97 -4.68 -4.87
CA PRO A 46 -73.41 -4.65 -3.43
C PRO A 46 -74.09 -5.95 -2.83
N ILE A 47 -74.35 -5.93 -1.50
CA ILE A 47 -75.27 -6.77 -0.67
C ILE A 47 -74.84 -8.25 -0.34
N CYS A 48 -75.23 -8.72 0.87
CA CYS A 48 -74.91 -10.02 1.54
C CYS A 48 -76.22 -10.71 2.02
N PRO A 49 -76.27 -11.68 2.97
CA PRO A 49 -75.38 -12.80 3.38
C PRO A 49 -76.18 -14.15 3.23
N PRO A 50 -76.09 -15.23 4.06
CA PRO A 50 -75.06 -15.74 5.00
C PRO A 50 -74.69 -17.24 4.82
N SER A 51 -73.67 -17.72 5.55
CA SER A 51 -73.66 -19.08 6.15
C SER A 51 -72.60 -19.17 7.26
N VAL A 52 -72.95 -19.73 8.42
CA VAL A 52 -72.10 -19.76 9.62
C VAL A 52 -71.59 -21.19 9.89
N ALA A 53 -70.51 -21.58 9.20
CA ALA A 53 -69.91 -22.92 9.37
C ALA A 53 -68.38 -22.98 9.21
N ALA A 54 -67.72 -21.98 8.62
CA ALA A 54 -66.32 -22.07 8.19
C ALA A 54 -65.30 -21.39 9.12
N THR A 55 -65.73 -20.76 10.22
CA THR A 55 -64.93 -19.74 10.95
C THR A 55 -64.39 -20.20 12.32
N MET A 56 -64.54 -21.46 12.71
CA MET A 56 -63.95 -22.01 13.94
C MET A 56 -62.62 -22.75 13.71
N LEU A 57 -62.45 -23.44 12.57
CA LEU A 57 -61.28 -24.28 12.31
C LEU A 57 -60.00 -23.47 11.96
N ARG A 58 -60.13 -22.17 11.64
CA ARG A 58 -58.99 -21.30 11.29
C ARG A 58 -58.40 -20.50 12.45
N LEU A 59 -59.04 -20.41 13.62
CA LEU A 59 -58.46 -19.72 14.79
C LEU A 59 -57.56 -20.62 15.64
N LEU A 60 -57.87 -21.93 15.75
CA LEU A 60 -57.08 -22.87 16.55
C LEU A 60 -55.70 -23.22 15.97
N LEU A 61 -55.40 -22.82 14.73
CA LEU A 61 -54.10 -23.01 14.08
C LEU A 61 -53.17 -21.78 14.15
N LEU A 62 -53.63 -20.65 14.71
CA LEU A 62 -52.86 -19.40 14.77
C LEU A 62 -52.32 -19.04 16.16
N SER A 63 -52.74 -19.75 17.22
CA SER A 63 -52.23 -19.53 18.58
C SER A 63 -50.95 -20.31 18.93
N ALA A 64 -50.46 -21.17 18.04
CA ALA A 64 -49.35 -22.10 18.31
C ALA A 64 -47.96 -21.59 17.83
N ILE A 65 -47.88 -20.39 17.25
CA ILE A 65 -46.68 -19.91 16.53
C ILE A 65 -46.00 -18.71 17.24
N VAL A 66 -46.57 -18.20 18.35
CA VAL A 66 -46.15 -16.91 18.97
C VAL A 66 -45.51 -17.07 20.36
N LEU A 67 -45.36 -18.29 20.88
CA LEU A 67 -44.50 -18.58 22.05
C LEU A 67 -43.63 -19.81 21.77
N PHE A 68 -42.31 -19.61 21.60
CA PHE A 68 -41.20 -20.49 22.04
C PHE A 68 -39.82 -20.06 21.46
N VAL A 69 -39.37 -18.82 21.66
CA VAL A 69 -37.98 -18.41 21.37
C VAL A 69 -37.45 -17.42 22.42
N THR A 70 -37.02 -17.91 23.59
CA THR A 70 -36.18 -17.14 24.54
C THR A 70 -35.37 -18.05 25.50
N ILE A 71 -34.07 -18.21 25.19
CA ILE A 71 -32.94 -18.52 26.11
C ILE A 71 -32.96 -19.92 26.84
N PRO A 72 -31.87 -20.39 27.51
CA PRO A 72 -31.07 -21.49 26.92
C PRO A 72 -30.84 -22.71 27.84
N LEU A 73 -30.20 -23.77 27.31
CA LEU A 73 -29.40 -24.74 28.09
C LEU A 73 -28.35 -25.44 27.17
N ALA A 74 -27.37 -26.15 27.75
CA ALA A 74 -26.11 -26.50 27.07
C ALA A 74 -25.77 -28.01 27.01
N ALA A 75 -24.97 -28.38 25.99
CA ALA A 75 -24.14 -29.61 25.82
C ALA A 75 -24.88 -30.98 25.77
N PRO A 76 -24.41 -32.01 25.02
CA PRO A 76 -23.01 -32.47 24.97
C PRO A 76 -22.47 -32.85 23.56
N HIS A 77 -21.32 -33.55 23.52
CA HIS A 77 -20.58 -34.01 22.33
C HIS A 77 -21.25 -35.18 21.56
N GLU A 78 -21.11 -35.17 20.22
CA GLU A 78 -20.78 -36.29 19.31
C GLU A 78 -20.66 -35.72 17.87
N GLY A 79 -19.79 -36.15 16.94
CA GLY A 79 -18.65 -37.07 17.07
C GLY A 79 -18.33 -37.84 15.78
N HIS A 80 -17.46 -37.29 14.90
CA HIS A 80 -16.94 -37.90 13.65
C HIS A 80 -17.99 -38.16 12.54
N ASP A 81 -17.67 -38.16 11.24
CA ASP A 81 -16.51 -37.66 10.48
C ASP A 81 -16.99 -37.30 9.06
N ASP A 82 -16.45 -36.24 8.44
CA ASP A 82 -16.38 -36.14 6.97
C ASP A 82 -15.16 -35.28 6.59
N VAL A 83 -14.22 -35.87 5.85
CA VAL A 83 -12.83 -35.37 5.79
C VAL A 83 -12.62 -34.40 4.62
N ALA A 84 -12.62 -33.11 4.92
CA ALA A 84 -12.08 -32.06 4.06
C ALA A 84 -10.64 -31.64 4.47
N ALA A 85 -9.78 -32.62 4.79
CA ALA A 85 -8.38 -32.38 5.10
C ALA A 85 -7.58 -32.07 3.83
N ALA A 86 -7.57 -30.79 3.44
CA ALA A 86 -6.65 -30.22 2.46
C ALA A 86 -6.15 -28.88 3.01
N GLY A 87 -4.82 -28.69 3.07
CA GLY A 87 -4.20 -27.44 3.52
C GLY A 87 -4.38 -26.31 2.50
N SER A 88 -5.60 -25.77 2.41
CA SER A 88 -5.93 -24.65 1.52
C SER A 88 -5.86 -23.34 2.29
N CYS A 89 -4.74 -22.63 2.13
CA CYS A 89 -4.58 -21.25 2.60
C CYS A 89 -5.24 -20.25 1.63
N GLU A 90 -6.51 -20.51 1.28
CA GLU A 90 -7.31 -19.64 0.42
C GLU A 90 -7.82 -18.44 1.22
N VAL A 91 -7.21 -17.27 0.97
CA VAL A 91 -7.76 -15.99 1.44
C VAL A 91 -9.05 -15.71 0.66
N SER A 92 -10.13 -15.39 1.37
CA SER A 92 -11.40 -15.03 0.74
C SER A 92 -11.21 -13.83 -0.21
N PRO A 93 -11.76 -13.86 -1.44
CA PRO A 93 -11.55 -12.82 -2.45
C PRO A 93 -12.11 -11.45 -2.08
N ASP A 94 -12.95 -11.39 -1.05
CA ASP A 94 -13.50 -10.15 -0.51
C ASP A 94 -12.53 -9.42 0.45
N VAL A 95 -11.50 -10.11 0.97
CA VAL A 95 -10.55 -9.53 1.92
C VAL A 95 -9.51 -8.67 1.20
N ARG A 96 -9.49 -7.39 1.57
CA ARG A 96 -8.62 -6.35 1.00
C ARG A 96 -8.26 -5.33 2.06
N ILE A 97 -7.06 -4.78 1.97
CA ILE A 97 -6.62 -3.65 2.80
C ILE A 97 -7.03 -2.38 2.07
N VAL A 98 -7.73 -1.47 2.75
CA VAL A 98 -8.24 -0.23 2.17
C VAL A 98 -7.51 0.94 2.81
N ALA A 99 -6.83 1.74 2.00
CA ALA A 99 -6.28 3.03 2.42
C ALA A 99 -7.32 4.12 2.14
N ASP A 100 -8.03 4.54 3.20
CA ASP A 100 -8.95 5.67 3.16
C ASP A 100 -8.22 7.01 2.98
N TYR A 101 -8.81 7.95 2.24
CA TYR A 101 -8.34 9.34 2.21
C TYR A 101 -8.66 10.06 3.53
N ARG A 102 -7.64 10.27 4.38
CA ARG A 102 -7.75 10.90 5.72
C ARG A 102 -6.64 11.93 5.97
N PRO A 103 -6.69 13.10 5.32
CA PRO A 103 -5.63 14.11 5.41
C PRO A 103 -5.54 14.73 6.80
N GLY A 104 -4.33 14.72 7.38
CA GLY A 104 -4.03 15.40 8.65
C GLY A 104 -4.69 14.81 9.89
N ILE A 105 -5.09 13.53 9.84
CA ILE A 105 -5.60 12.80 11.01
C ILE A 105 -4.48 11.99 11.69
N ILE A 106 -3.64 11.30 10.91
CA ILE A 106 -2.59 10.44 11.46
C ILE A 106 -1.33 11.22 11.81
N SER A 107 -0.78 10.97 13.01
CA SER A 107 0.57 11.37 13.41
C SER A 107 1.45 10.14 13.56
N VAL A 108 2.58 10.11 12.85
CA VAL A 108 3.52 8.99 12.92
C VAL A 108 4.33 9.11 14.21
N ASP A 109 3.75 8.64 15.31
CA ASP A 109 4.29 8.63 16.67
C ASP A 109 4.29 7.24 17.32
N GLY A 110 3.65 6.24 16.69
CA GLY A 110 3.59 4.85 17.14
C GLY A 110 2.39 4.49 18.02
N HIS A 111 1.55 5.45 18.42
CA HIS A 111 0.31 5.18 19.15
C HIS A 111 -0.84 4.74 18.22
N ALA A 112 -1.96 4.31 18.80
CA ALA A 112 -3.13 3.80 18.06
C ALA A 112 -4.41 4.65 18.25
N ASP A 113 -4.33 5.79 18.94
CA ASP A 113 -5.49 6.61 19.33
C ASP A 113 -6.16 7.34 18.14
N ASP A 114 -5.38 7.89 17.22
CA ASP A 114 -5.81 8.47 15.95
C ASP A 114 -6.34 7.40 14.97
N TRP A 115 -5.74 6.21 15.00
CA TRP A 115 -6.17 5.00 14.30
C TRP A 115 -7.48 4.38 14.83
N ALA A 116 -8.05 4.88 15.95
CA ALA A 116 -9.27 4.32 16.56
C ALA A 116 -10.50 4.39 15.63
N GLY A 117 -10.58 5.42 14.77
CA GLY A 117 -11.66 5.59 13.80
C GLY A 117 -11.44 4.90 12.45
N VAL A 118 -10.35 4.17 12.26
CA VAL A 118 -9.96 3.51 11.00
C VAL A 118 -10.31 2.00 11.06
N GLU A 119 -10.95 1.48 10.01
CA GLU A 119 -11.26 0.06 9.88
C GLU A 119 -9.98 -0.75 9.60
N GLY A 120 -9.92 -1.99 10.10
CA GLY A 120 -8.72 -2.84 10.00
C GLY A 120 -9.05 -4.22 9.45
N SER A 121 -8.19 -4.72 8.56
CA SER A 121 -8.26 -6.08 8.05
C SER A 121 -7.55 -7.02 9.03
N GLU A 122 -8.30 -7.94 9.66
CA GLU A 122 -7.74 -8.98 10.54
C GLU A 122 -7.31 -10.23 9.75
N PHE A 123 -6.14 -10.78 10.07
CA PHE A 123 -5.62 -12.00 9.49
C PHE A 123 -5.06 -12.95 10.56
N SER A 124 -5.29 -14.25 10.36
CA SER A 124 -4.53 -15.31 11.01
C SER A 124 -3.08 -15.32 10.49
N LEU A 125 -2.14 -15.70 11.36
CA LEU A 125 -0.70 -15.67 11.07
C LEU A 125 -0.18 -17.10 10.91
N LEU A 126 0.02 -17.53 9.66
CA LEU A 126 0.46 -18.90 9.31
C LEU A 126 1.94 -18.94 8.88
N PRO A 127 2.71 -20.01 9.18
CA PRO A 127 4.14 -20.06 8.81
C PRO A 127 4.35 -20.04 7.29
N ALA A 128 5.13 -19.08 6.79
CA ALA A 128 5.23 -18.80 5.35
C ALA A 128 5.92 -19.90 4.51
N LEU A 129 6.55 -20.89 5.14
CA LEU A 129 7.14 -22.07 4.48
C LEU A 129 6.27 -23.33 4.59
N ASP A 130 5.30 -23.34 5.51
CA ASP A 130 4.63 -24.54 6.01
C ASP A 130 3.29 -24.13 6.66
N PRO A 131 2.31 -23.64 5.87
CA PRO A 131 1.14 -22.89 6.36
C PRO A 131 0.01 -23.79 6.89
N ASP A 132 0.35 -24.85 7.63
CA ASP A 132 -0.64 -25.71 8.28
C ASP A 132 -1.25 -25.01 9.51
N ALA A 133 -2.56 -25.20 9.71
CA ALA A 133 -3.31 -24.54 10.78
C ALA A 133 -2.91 -24.98 12.21
N ASP A 134 -2.29 -26.16 12.38
CA ASP A 134 -1.75 -26.59 13.68
C ASP A 134 -0.47 -25.83 14.09
N LYS A 135 0.07 -25.02 13.18
CA LYS A 135 1.29 -24.20 13.37
C LYS A 135 0.98 -22.69 13.35
N GLU A 136 -0.29 -22.29 13.36
CA GLU A 136 -0.72 -20.89 13.47
C GLU A 136 -0.09 -20.18 14.69
N TYR A 137 0.18 -18.89 14.57
CA TYR A 137 0.72 -18.10 15.67
C TYR A 137 -0.27 -18.01 16.83
N THR A 138 0.10 -18.62 17.96
CA THR A 138 -0.78 -18.75 19.15
C THR A 138 -0.87 -17.48 20.01
N GLY A 139 -0.16 -16.40 19.66
CA GLY A 139 -0.26 -15.12 20.36
C GLY A 139 -1.59 -14.40 20.07
N GLY A 140 -2.06 -14.49 18.81
CA GLY A 140 -3.26 -13.83 18.31
C GLY A 140 -3.17 -13.56 16.81
N LYS A 141 -3.94 -12.58 16.34
CA LYS A 141 -3.97 -12.16 14.93
C LYS A 141 -3.08 -10.96 14.67
N ILE A 142 -2.87 -10.66 13.38
CA ILE A 142 -2.48 -9.31 12.92
C ILE A 142 -3.72 -8.55 12.43
N SER A 143 -3.92 -7.33 12.90
CA SER A 143 -4.81 -6.34 12.29
C SER A 143 -3.98 -5.34 11.52
N ILE A 144 -4.35 -5.08 10.26
CA ILE A 144 -3.66 -4.12 9.38
C ILE A 144 -4.64 -3.01 9.02
N LYS A 145 -4.31 -1.77 9.38
CA LYS A 145 -5.05 -0.57 8.96
C LYS A 145 -4.21 0.26 8.00
N ALA A 146 -4.84 0.98 7.09
CA ALA A 146 -4.17 1.88 6.16
C ALA A 146 -4.98 3.16 5.92
N VAL A 147 -4.29 4.28 5.66
CA VAL A 147 -4.88 5.55 5.19
C VAL A 147 -3.88 6.31 4.32
N HIS A 148 -4.31 7.37 3.65
CA HIS A 148 -3.42 8.30 2.96
C HIS A 148 -3.89 9.77 3.07
N ASP A 149 -2.94 10.72 3.10
CA ASP A 149 -3.23 12.17 3.13
C ASP A 149 -3.31 12.80 1.72
N GLY A 150 -2.98 12.01 0.68
CA GLY A 150 -2.84 12.45 -0.71
C GLY A 150 -1.39 12.61 -1.19
N ASN A 151 -0.42 12.61 -0.28
CA ASN A 151 1.02 12.67 -0.55
C ASN A 151 1.73 11.40 -0.07
N HIS A 152 1.35 10.87 1.09
CA HIS A 152 1.87 9.70 1.78
C HIS A 152 0.75 8.69 2.05
N VAL A 153 1.12 7.42 2.10
CA VAL A 153 0.33 6.33 2.68
C VAL A 153 0.91 5.97 4.05
N PHE A 154 0.02 5.65 4.97
CA PHE A 154 0.30 5.28 6.35
C PHE A 154 -0.27 3.89 6.60
N PHE A 155 0.41 3.09 7.42
CA PHE A 155 -0.05 1.78 7.87
C PHE A 155 0.22 1.63 9.37
N ILE A 156 -0.69 1.00 10.11
CA ILE A 156 -0.39 0.43 11.42
C ILE A 156 -0.70 -1.06 11.40
N LEU A 157 0.26 -1.85 11.89
CA LEU A 157 0.15 -3.28 12.10
C LEU A 157 0.03 -3.50 13.61
N GLN A 158 -1.06 -4.12 14.03
CA GLN A 158 -1.37 -4.41 15.43
C GLN A 158 -1.34 -5.94 15.59
N ILE A 159 -0.42 -6.48 16.39
CA ILE A 159 -0.27 -7.94 16.57
C ILE A 159 -0.45 -8.30 18.05
N ASP A 160 -1.47 -9.08 18.38
CA ASP A 160 -1.67 -9.59 19.73
C ASP A 160 -0.66 -10.70 20.06
N GLY A 161 -0.07 -10.66 21.26
CA GLY A 161 0.90 -11.66 21.67
C GLY A 161 1.39 -11.54 23.11
N GLU A 162 2.39 -12.35 23.45
CA GLU A 162 3.19 -12.16 24.65
C GLU A 162 4.36 -11.22 24.34
N TYR A 163 4.72 -10.33 25.28
CA TYR A 163 5.86 -9.45 25.11
C TYR A 163 7.17 -10.24 25.16
N ALA A 164 8.01 -10.06 24.15
CA ALA A 164 9.26 -10.79 23.96
C ALA A 164 10.32 -9.80 23.47
N TYR A 165 11.20 -9.38 24.39
CA TYR A 165 12.23 -8.38 24.10
C TYR A 165 13.55 -8.75 24.77
N SER A 166 14.65 -8.48 24.06
CA SER A 166 16.02 -8.75 24.49
C SER A 166 16.94 -7.73 23.84
N GLN A 167 17.41 -6.75 24.62
CA GLN A 167 18.13 -5.59 24.11
C GLN A 167 19.37 -5.96 23.29
N GLY A 168 19.44 -5.44 22.06
CA GLY A 168 20.50 -5.71 21.08
C GLY A 168 20.33 -7.04 20.31
N GLU A 169 19.39 -7.90 20.68
CA GLU A 169 19.16 -9.20 20.04
C GLU A 169 17.89 -9.20 19.18
N ASN A 170 17.98 -8.62 17.97
CA ASN A 170 16.88 -8.54 17.00
C ASN A 170 16.14 -9.88 16.79
N GLN A 171 16.85 -11.00 16.74
CA GLN A 171 16.26 -12.34 16.55
C GLN A 171 15.48 -12.86 17.77
N LYS A 172 15.60 -12.21 18.94
CA LYS A 172 14.82 -12.48 20.16
C LYS A 172 13.73 -11.44 20.41
N CYS A 173 13.49 -10.54 19.45
CA CYS A 173 12.44 -9.53 19.51
C CYS A 173 11.54 -9.68 18.27
N PRO A 174 10.27 -9.29 18.30
CA PRO A 174 9.46 -9.33 17.10
C PRO A 174 9.96 -8.37 16.00
N SER A 175 9.58 -8.71 14.78
CA SER A 175 9.96 -8.02 13.56
C SER A 175 8.77 -8.08 12.61
N VAL A 176 8.52 -7.02 11.84
CA VAL A 176 7.48 -7.03 10.79
C VAL A 176 8.06 -6.61 9.45
N ALA A 177 7.42 -7.02 8.37
CA ALA A 177 7.63 -6.44 7.06
C ALA A 177 6.32 -6.23 6.31
N LEU A 178 6.25 -5.14 5.55
CA LEU A 178 5.34 -4.99 4.41
C LEU A 178 6.16 -5.20 3.14
N MET A 179 5.68 -6.06 2.25
CA MET A 179 6.24 -6.28 0.91
C MET A 179 5.21 -5.88 -0.14
N PHE A 180 5.62 -5.14 -1.16
CA PHE A 180 4.76 -4.64 -2.23
C PHE A 180 5.21 -5.14 -3.59
N GLN A 181 4.26 -5.39 -4.48
CA GLN A 181 4.57 -5.75 -5.87
C GLN A 181 4.98 -4.51 -6.66
N VAL A 182 6.13 -4.56 -7.34
CA VAL A 182 6.61 -3.49 -8.24
C VAL A 182 6.66 -3.97 -9.68
N GLY A 183 7.24 -5.16 -9.92
CA GLY A 183 7.34 -5.78 -11.23
C GLY A 183 6.09 -6.58 -11.60
N GLU A 184 5.64 -6.49 -12.86
CA GLU A 184 4.39 -7.12 -13.34
C GLU A 184 4.35 -8.66 -13.15
N ASN A 185 5.50 -9.33 -13.16
CA ASN A 185 5.66 -10.78 -12.98
C ASN A 185 6.07 -11.17 -11.54
N ALA A 186 6.17 -10.22 -10.61
CA ALA A 186 6.63 -10.47 -9.25
C ALA A 186 5.61 -11.31 -8.44
N SER A 187 6.02 -12.51 -8.02
CA SER A 187 5.21 -13.38 -7.17
C SER A 187 5.42 -13.09 -5.68
N TYR A 188 4.36 -13.24 -4.87
CA TYR A 188 4.44 -13.23 -3.41
C TYR A 188 5.45 -14.27 -2.92
N HIS A 189 5.28 -15.52 -3.35
CA HIS A 189 6.25 -16.59 -3.08
C HIS A 189 7.63 -16.24 -3.63
N ASN A 190 8.66 -16.47 -2.82
CA ASN A 190 10.05 -16.18 -3.17
C ASN A 190 10.30 -14.70 -3.56
N MET A 191 9.62 -13.75 -2.91
CA MET A 191 9.99 -12.31 -2.90
C MET A 191 10.26 -11.75 -4.31
N GLY A 192 9.29 -11.91 -5.22
CA GLY A 192 9.42 -11.57 -6.64
C GLY A 192 9.58 -12.78 -7.57
N GLY A 193 10.22 -13.85 -7.10
CA GLY A 193 10.25 -15.14 -7.79
C GLY A 193 11.23 -15.26 -8.97
N CYS A 194 12.18 -14.34 -9.13
CA CYS A 194 13.23 -14.50 -10.14
C CYS A 194 14.03 -15.79 -9.89
N LYS A 195 14.30 -16.57 -10.95
CA LYS A 195 14.95 -17.89 -10.84
C LYS A 195 16.49 -17.83 -10.80
N ASN A 196 17.09 -16.64 -10.79
CA ASN A 196 18.54 -16.46 -10.74
C ASN A 196 19.10 -16.63 -9.32
N PHE A 197 20.31 -17.21 -9.23
CA PHE A 197 21.01 -17.39 -7.96
C PHE A 197 21.76 -16.12 -7.52
N ARG A 198 22.14 -16.09 -6.23
CA ARG A 198 22.89 -14.99 -5.60
C ARG A 198 24.07 -14.52 -6.47
N GLY A 199 24.12 -13.23 -6.76
CA GLY A 199 25.19 -12.62 -7.57
C GLY A 199 25.01 -12.73 -9.09
N SER A 200 23.95 -13.38 -9.59
CA SER A 200 23.62 -13.42 -11.03
C SER A 200 22.33 -12.66 -11.40
N CYS A 201 21.64 -12.06 -10.42
CA CYS A 201 20.48 -11.20 -10.65
C CYS A 201 20.91 -9.82 -11.15
N ASN A 202 20.16 -9.28 -12.12
CA ASN A 202 20.34 -7.94 -12.67
C ASN A 202 19.07 -7.51 -13.44
N ASN A 203 18.98 -6.23 -13.81
CA ASN A 203 17.84 -5.63 -14.54
C ASN A 203 17.79 -6.01 -16.04
N MET A 204 18.43 -7.11 -16.44
CA MET A 204 18.22 -7.79 -17.72
C MET A 204 17.70 -9.23 -17.54
N THR A 205 18.02 -9.89 -16.42
CA THR A 205 17.64 -11.30 -16.17
C THR A 205 16.47 -11.47 -15.20
N CYS A 206 16.28 -10.54 -14.26
CA CYS A 206 15.19 -10.56 -13.29
C CYS A 206 14.14 -9.47 -13.53
N ARG A 207 14.25 -8.70 -14.62
CA ARG A 207 13.36 -7.56 -14.87
C ARG A 207 11.89 -8.00 -14.93
N GLY A 208 11.04 -7.30 -14.19
CA GLY A 208 9.62 -7.62 -14.01
C GLY A 208 9.32 -8.45 -12.76
N HIS A 209 10.34 -8.86 -11.99
CA HIS A 209 10.18 -9.60 -10.73
C HIS A 209 10.45 -8.73 -9.48
N GLU A 210 10.37 -7.41 -9.62
CA GLU A 210 10.69 -6.46 -8.55
C GLU A 210 9.67 -6.49 -7.41
N VAL A 211 10.16 -6.51 -6.17
CA VAL A 211 9.39 -6.20 -4.96
C VAL A 211 10.10 -5.14 -4.12
N ASP A 212 9.31 -4.31 -3.47
CA ASP A 212 9.70 -3.27 -2.51
C ASP A 212 9.34 -3.80 -1.12
N ILE A 213 10.26 -3.76 -0.15
CA ILE A 213 10.06 -4.35 1.18
C ILE A 213 10.50 -3.38 2.27
N MET A 214 9.55 -3.01 3.11
CA MET A 214 9.75 -2.20 4.30
C MET A 214 9.79 -3.13 5.51
N HIS A 215 10.95 -3.39 6.10
CA HIS A 215 11.11 -4.29 7.24
C HIS A 215 11.63 -3.56 8.48
N LEU A 216 10.92 -3.68 9.62
CA LEU A 216 11.31 -3.09 10.90
C LEU A 216 11.61 -4.18 11.94
N SER A 217 12.80 -4.11 12.54
CA SER A 217 13.22 -4.96 13.68
C SER A 217 13.54 -4.15 14.92
N ILE A 218 13.00 -4.57 16.07
CA ILE A 218 12.91 -3.72 17.26
C ILE A 218 13.97 -3.98 18.34
N GLY A 219 14.86 -4.97 18.16
CA GLY A 219 15.81 -5.37 19.20
C GLY A 219 16.79 -4.28 19.62
N ASN A 220 17.09 -3.31 18.75
CA ASN A 220 17.80 -2.07 19.07
C ASN A 220 16.95 -0.80 18.88
N ALA A 221 15.63 -0.92 18.71
CA ALA A 221 14.75 0.24 18.59
C ALA A 221 14.47 0.85 19.97
N ILE A 222 14.85 2.11 20.12
CA ILE A 222 14.34 3.01 21.17
C ILE A 222 12.84 3.27 20.86
N PRO A 223 11.92 3.17 21.84
CA PRO A 223 10.52 3.54 21.65
C PRO A 223 10.32 5.03 21.34
N GLY A 224 9.17 5.40 20.77
CA GLY A 224 8.77 6.79 20.50
C GLY A 224 9.70 7.57 19.55
N ARG A 225 10.76 6.92 19.05
CA ARG A 225 11.73 7.50 18.12
C ARG A 225 11.34 7.15 16.69
N LEU A 226 11.13 8.19 15.87
CA LEU A 226 11.01 8.06 14.43
C LEU A 226 12.26 7.41 13.81
N TYR A 227 12.08 6.25 13.18
CA TYR A 227 13.05 5.64 12.26
C TYR A 227 12.76 6.11 10.84
N GLY A 228 13.79 6.19 10.01
CA GLY A 228 13.69 6.72 8.65
C GLY A 228 15.00 6.56 7.88
N ALA A 229 15.01 6.94 6.59
CA ALA A 229 16.16 6.84 5.68
C ALA A 229 17.48 7.38 6.26
N ASN A 230 18.26 6.51 6.89
CA ASN A 230 19.44 6.87 7.66
C ASN A 230 20.71 6.85 6.79
N LEU A 231 20.94 7.93 6.04
CA LEU A 231 22.06 8.07 5.10
C LEU A 231 23.46 7.94 5.73
N VAL A 232 23.58 8.08 7.05
CA VAL A 232 24.86 7.92 7.76
C VAL A 232 25.15 6.44 8.01
N ASP A 233 24.19 5.70 8.55
CA ASP A 233 24.41 4.30 8.93
C ASP A 233 24.33 3.37 7.71
N ASN A 234 23.50 3.72 6.72
CA ASN A 234 23.44 3.01 5.44
C ASN A 234 24.58 3.35 4.47
N SER A 235 25.57 4.17 4.88
CA SER A 235 26.73 4.50 4.03
C SER A 235 27.63 3.31 3.70
N GLU A 236 27.60 2.24 4.49
CA GLU A 236 28.28 0.96 4.21
C GLU A 236 27.45 -0.01 3.34
N GLY A 237 26.18 0.32 3.03
CA GLY A 237 25.30 -0.54 2.26
C GLY A 237 24.86 -1.83 2.97
N THR A 238 24.79 -1.82 4.31
CA THR A 238 24.55 -3.01 5.15
C THR A 238 23.13 -3.15 5.72
N GLY A 239 22.33 -2.07 5.80
CA GLY A 239 21.05 -2.06 6.52
C GLY A 239 21.24 -2.08 8.05
N GLY A 240 22.46 -1.76 8.50
CA GLY A 240 22.90 -1.86 9.88
C GLY A 240 22.69 -0.59 10.67
N ASP A 241 21.45 -0.09 10.76
CA ASP A 241 21.12 1.02 11.65
C ASP A 241 21.61 0.79 13.09
N ARG A 242 22.22 1.81 13.70
CA ARG A 242 22.69 1.72 15.09
C ARG A 242 21.54 1.54 16.09
N PHE A 243 20.35 2.00 15.73
CA PHE A 243 19.11 1.88 16.51
C PHE A 243 17.93 1.72 15.55
N GLY A 244 17.06 0.75 15.80
CA GLY A 244 15.87 0.43 15.01
C GLY A 244 16.18 0.12 13.55
N HIS A 245 16.30 -1.16 13.22
CA HIS A 245 16.55 -1.59 11.83
C HIS A 245 15.29 -1.46 10.99
N LEU A 246 15.01 -0.23 10.53
CA LEU A 246 14.07 0.07 9.47
C LEU A 246 14.80 -0.05 8.13
N VAL A 247 14.77 -1.25 7.56
CA VAL A 247 15.47 -1.56 6.33
C VAL A 247 14.50 -1.44 5.17
N ASP A 248 14.79 -0.51 4.25
CA ASP A 248 14.19 -0.47 2.91
C ASP A 248 14.95 -1.43 2.01
N VAL A 249 14.22 -2.34 1.35
CA VAL A 249 14.81 -3.44 0.60
C VAL A 249 14.05 -3.73 -0.69
N TYR A 250 14.63 -3.31 -1.81
CA TYR A 250 14.33 -3.89 -3.11
C TYR A 250 14.86 -5.32 -3.25
N ALA A 251 14.03 -6.21 -3.81
CA ALA A 251 14.44 -7.57 -4.15
C ALA A 251 13.85 -8.09 -5.46
N TRP A 252 14.51 -9.12 -5.99
CA TRP A 252 13.96 -10.00 -7.04
C TRP A 252 13.69 -11.44 -6.57
N ASN A 253 14.35 -11.85 -5.47
CA ASN A 253 14.16 -13.12 -4.75
C ASN A 253 14.94 -13.09 -3.40
N PRO A 254 14.83 -14.13 -2.52
CA PRO A 254 15.51 -14.20 -1.22
C PRO A 254 17.04 -14.36 -1.28
N HIS A 255 17.65 -14.23 -2.47
CA HIS A 255 19.09 -14.29 -2.71
C HIS A 255 19.64 -13.02 -3.36
N CYS A 256 18.76 -12.11 -3.78
CA CYS A 256 19.05 -10.91 -4.53
C CYS A 256 18.22 -9.75 -3.97
N LEU A 257 18.58 -9.38 -2.73
CA LEU A 257 18.08 -8.23 -1.97
C LEU A 257 19.14 -7.12 -2.01
N TYR A 258 18.70 -5.88 -2.13
CA TYR A 258 19.54 -4.67 -2.20
C TYR A 258 18.89 -3.55 -1.38
N LEU A 259 19.65 -2.56 -0.95
CA LEU A 259 19.13 -1.41 -0.21
C LEU A 259 18.87 -0.23 -1.14
N ASP A 260 17.71 0.38 -0.96
CA ASP A 260 17.29 1.62 -1.59
C ASP A 260 17.62 2.78 -0.65
N GLY A 261 18.32 3.80 -1.14
CA GLY A 261 18.76 4.92 -0.30
C GLY A 261 17.65 5.91 0.11
N LYS A 262 16.37 5.50 0.11
CA LYS A 262 15.19 6.39 0.28
C LYS A 262 14.10 5.80 1.19
N GLY A 263 14.54 5.11 2.24
CA GLY A 263 13.67 4.41 3.16
C GLY A 263 12.40 5.12 3.63
N PRO A 264 11.33 4.35 3.93
CA PRO A 264 10.13 4.85 4.60
C PRO A 264 10.49 5.45 5.96
N SER A 265 9.51 6.01 6.66
CA SER A 265 9.63 6.27 8.10
C SER A 265 8.73 5.32 8.89
N ALA A 266 9.16 4.89 10.07
CA ALA A 266 8.44 3.89 10.87
C ALA A 266 8.69 4.05 12.37
N LEU A 267 7.80 3.48 13.17
CA LEU A 267 7.73 3.67 14.61
C LEU A 267 7.11 2.50 15.36
N VAL A 268 7.29 2.53 16.68
CA VAL A 268 6.78 1.57 17.66
C VAL A 268 6.45 2.35 18.92
N GLU A 269 5.28 2.07 19.52
CA GLU A 269 4.77 2.75 20.71
C GLU A 269 5.74 2.71 21.90
N ASP A 270 5.65 3.70 22.79
CA ASP A 270 6.59 3.89 23.91
C ASP A 270 6.77 2.66 24.82
N ASP A 271 5.71 1.88 25.08
CA ASP A 271 5.76 0.65 25.88
C ASP A 271 5.86 -0.65 25.03
N SER A 272 5.72 -0.56 23.70
CA SER A 272 5.43 -1.68 22.79
C SER A 272 6.68 -2.38 22.18
N PRO A 273 7.83 -2.43 22.87
CA PRO A 273 8.19 -3.79 23.33
C PRO A 273 8.77 -3.92 24.75
N TYR A 274 8.76 -2.88 25.58
CA TYR A 274 9.51 -2.86 26.86
C TYR A 274 8.71 -3.29 28.09
N SER A 275 7.47 -3.75 27.93
CA SER A 275 6.74 -4.51 28.95
C SER A 275 7.49 -5.81 29.35
N LYS A 276 7.13 -6.43 30.48
CA LYS A 276 7.90 -7.60 30.97
C LYS A 276 7.70 -8.80 30.05
N GLY A 277 8.79 -9.52 29.80
CA GLY A 277 8.79 -10.74 29.00
C GLY A 277 7.75 -11.77 29.49
N GLY A 278 6.83 -12.17 28.61
CA GLY A 278 5.74 -13.11 28.89
C GLY A 278 4.43 -12.51 29.41
N GLU A 279 4.35 -11.21 29.69
CA GLU A 279 3.03 -10.56 29.87
C GLU A 279 2.35 -10.37 28.52
N LYS A 280 1.01 -10.51 28.47
CA LYS A 280 0.23 -10.37 27.23
C LYS A 280 -0.06 -8.90 26.91
N GLY A 281 -0.11 -8.58 25.63
CA GLY A 281 -0.60 -7.32 25.09
C GLY A 281 -0.60 -7.32 23.57
N THR A 282 -0.48 -6.13 22.99
CA THR A 282 -0.49 -5.91 21.54
C THR A 282 0.78 -5.18 21.14
N TYR A 283 1.37 -5.56 20.01
CA TYR A 283 2.48 -4.83 19.40
C TYR A 283 1.96 -3.86 18.35
N TYR A 284 2.34 -2.59 18.45
CA TYR A 284 2.03 -1.55 17.48
C TYR A 284 3.26 -1.22 16.64
N PHE A 285 3.16 -1.44 15.33
CA PHE A 285 4.18 -1.06 14.35
C PHE A 285 3.57 -0.12 13.34
N GLU A 286 4.04 1.12 13.32
CA GLU A 286 3.54 2.14 12.40
C GLU A 286 4.54 2.43 11.27
N PHE A 287 4.03 2.69 10.08
CA PHE A 287 4.80 2.97 8.87
C PHE A 287 4.20 4.12 8.08
N SER A 288 5.05 4.91 7.43
CA SER A 288 4.66 5.93 6.47
C SER A 288 5.65 6.02 5.31
N ARG A 289 5.13 6.29 4.11
CA ARG A 289 5.95 6.56 2.91
C ARG A 289 5.21 7.43 1.90
N PRO A 290 5.92 8.16 1.03
CA PRO A 290 5.29 8.83 -0.10
C PRO A 290 4.50 7.85 -0.99
N LEU A 291 3.32 8.28 -1.46
CA LEU A 291 2.57 7.58 -2.51
C LEU A 291 3.36 7.54 -3.82
N ARG A 292 4.13 8.60 -4.09
CA ARG A 292 5.05 8.73 -5.21
C ARG A 292 6.44 9.03 -4.69
N THR A 293 7.41 8.21 -5.04
CA THR A 293 8.81 8.47 -4.72
C THR A 293 9.52 9.13 -5.91
N MET A 294 10.72 9.64 -5.67
CA MET A 294 11.58 10.20 -6.73
C MET A 294 12.60 9.19 -7.26
N ASP A 295 12.30 7.89 -7.18
CA ASP A 295 13.10 6.86 -7.85
C ASP A 295 12.91 6.89 -9.38
N ARG A 296 13.93 6.38 -10.08
CA ARG A 296 13.98 6.23 -11.54
C ARG A 296 14.36 4.82 -11.98
N SER A 297 14.63 3.95 -11.01
CA SER A 297 15.18 2.60 -11.14
C SER A 297 14.07 1.54 -11.26
N GLN A 298 12.85 1.89 -10.83
CA GLN A 298 11.72 1.00 -10.54
C GLN A 298 12.06 0.04 -9.40
N GLN A 299 12.65 0.61 -8.35
CA GLN A 299 12.89 -0.07 -7.08
C GLN A 299 11.69 0.12 -6.14
N ASP A 300 11.32 1.36 -5.86
CA ASP A 300 10.25 1.69 -4.93
C ASP A 300 8.85 1.57 -5.58
N VAL A 301 7.87 0.99 -4.89
CA VAL A 301 6.47 0.92 -5.33
C VAL A 301 5.84 2.32 -5.43
N GLN A 302 5.06 2.52 -6.51
CA GLN A 302 4.48 3.82 -6.87
C GLN A 302 2.95 3.77 -6.81
N PHE A 303 2.39 4.07 -5.64
CA PHE A 303 0.95 4.06 -5.39
C PHE A 303 0.19 5.09 -6.23
N VAL A 304 -1.05 4.73 -6.60
CA VAL A 304 -1.93 5.56 -7.42
C VAL A 304 -3.29 5.67 -6.76
N ILE A 305 -3.70 6.89 -6.42
CA ILE A 305 -5.05 7.19 -5.90
C ILE A 305 -6.09 6.74 -6.93
N GLY A 306 -7.05 5.92 -6.47
CA GLY A 306 -8.06 5.26 -7.32
C GLY A 306 -7.60 3.95 -7.96
N GLN A 307 -6.53 3.31 -7.48
CA GLN A 307 -6.08 2.00 -7.97
C GLN A 307 -5.75 1.01 -6.84
N THR A 308 -5.86 -0.27 -7.17
CA THR A 308 -5.44 -1.40 -6.34
C THR A 308 -3.97 -1.74 -6.60
N SER A 309 -3.14 -1.67 -5.57
CA SER A 309 -1.80 -2.26 -5.53
C SER A 309 -1.85 -3.66 -4.90
N ARG A 310 -0.70 -4.32 -4.76
CA ARG A 310 -0.57 -5.63 -4.12
C ARG A 310 0.44 -5.56 -2.98
N VAL A 311 0.07 -6.09 -1.83
CA VAL A 311 0.87 -6.09 -0.58
C VAL A 311 0.87 -7.48 0.05
N ALA A 312 1.89 -7.78 0.83
CA ALA A 312 1.93 -8.90 1.77
C ALA A 312 2.52 -8.42 3.10
N ALA A 313 2.10 -9.01 4.20
CA ALA A 313 2.58 -8.67 5.54
C ALA A 313 3.16 -9.92 6.22
N ALA A 314 4.37 -9.78 6.77
CA ALA A 314 5.11 -10.85 7.43
C ALA A 314 5.49 -10.46 8.87
N PHE A 315 5.55 -11.45 9.75
CA PHE A 315 5.84 -11.29 11.18
C PHE A 315 6.83 -12.36 11.65
N TRP A 316 7.94 -11.93 12.26
CA TRP A 316 8.90 -12.81 12.92
C TRP A 316 8.72 -12.70 14.43
N TYR A 317 8.68 -13.84 15.13
CA TYR A 317 8.50 -13.88 16.58
C TYR A 317 9.31 -15.04 17.21
N PRO A 318 9.97 -14.83 18.37
CA PRO A 318 10.79 -15.86 19.02
C PRO A 318 9.92 -16.93 19.71
N THR A 319 9.78 -18.11 19.10
CA THR A 319 8.95 -19.20 19.65
C THR A 319 9.74 -20.13 20.58
N GLY A 320 9.12 -20.55 21.68
CA GLY A 320 9.71 -21.50 22.64
C GLY A 320 11.03 -21.01 23.28
N GLY A 321 11.20 -19.68 23.43
CA GLY A 321 12.42 -19.07 23.96
C GLY A 321 13.63 -19.11 23.01
N LYS A 322 13.44 -19.49 21.74
CA LYS A 322 14.50 -19.55 20.73
C LYS A 322 14.49 -18.29 19.85
N PRO A 323 15.66 -17.78 19.41
CA PRO A 323 15.69 -16.74 18.39
C PRO A 323 15.10 -17.25 17.06
N TRP A 324 14.39 -16.40 16.33
CA TRP A 324 13.91 -16.72 14.99
C TRP A 324 15.02 -16.63 13.94
N SER A 325 14.92 -17.41 12.86
CA SER A 325 15.78 -17.27 11.68
C SER A 325 15.06 -16.52 10.55
N LYS A 326 15.80 -15.93 9.61
CA LYS A 326 15.23 -15.04 8.57
C LYS A 326 14.09 -15.69 7.74
N SER A 327 14.11 -17.01 7.55
CA SER A 327 13.07 -17.72 6.81
C SER A 327 11.91 -18.23 7.67
N GLN A 328 12.00 -18.12 9.01
CA GLN A 328 10.95 -18.49 9.94
C GLN A 328 10.12 -17.25 10.31
N HIS A 329 9.21 -16.89 9.41
CA HIS A 329 8.17 -15.90 9.65
C HIS A 329 6.79 -16.50 9.46
N TYR A 330 5.83 -15.88 10.11
CA TYR A 330 4.42 -15.97 9.80
C TYR A 330 4.07 -14.97 8.70
N SER A 331 3.02 -15.25 7.93
CA SER A 331 2.43 -14.33 6.97
C SER A 331 0.94 -14.17 7.25
N ALA A 332 0.41 -12.99 6.94
CA ALA A 332 -1.03 -12.68 6.95
C ALA A 332 -1.81 -13.31 5.79
N SER A 333 -1.11 -13.88 4.79
CA SER A 333 -1.70 -14.41 3.55
C SER A 333 -0.76 -15.41 2.86
N CYS A 334 -1.30 -16.27 2.00
CA CYS A 334 -0.52 -17.16 1.14
C CYS A 334 -0.40 -16.72 -0.33
N ASP A 335 -0.99 -15.59 -0.71
CA ASP A 335 -0.66 -14.82 -1.93
C ASP A 335 -0.76 -13.31 -1.65
N TRP A 336 -0.53 -12.48 -2.65
CA TRP A 336 -0.70 -11.03 -2.56
C TRP A 336 -2.12 -10.61 -2.11
N LEU A 337 -2.19 -9.79 -1.06
CA LEU A 337 -3.40 -9.09 -0.65
C LEU A 337 -3.65 -7.86 -1.56
N PRO A 338 -4.91 -7.59 -1.96
CA PRO A 338 -5.26 -6.33 -2.60
C PRO A 338 -5.11 -5.16 -1.63
N LEU A 339 -4.44 -4.09 -2.06
CA LEU A 339 -4.31 -2.82 -1.34
C LEU A 339 -4.95 -1.69 -2.17
N ASP A 340 -6.16 -1.29 -1.82
CA ASP A 340 -6.86 -0.20 -2.51
C ASP A 340 -6.41 1.16 -1.96
N ILE A 341 -5.85 2.02 -2.81
CA ILE A 341 -5.65 3.43 -2.47
C ILE A 341 -6.89 4.18 -2.94
N THR A 342 -7.79 4.53 -2.02
CA THR A 342 -9.11 5.08 -2.37
C THR A 342 -9.01 6.46 -3.01
N ALA A 343 -10.04 6.85 -3.78
CA ALA A 343 -10.21 8.25 -4.16
C ALA A 343 -10.97 8.99 -3.04
N PRO A 344 -10.68 10.29 -2.79
CA PRO A 344 -11.48 11.09 -1.86
C PRO A 344 -12.96 11.02 -2.21
N SER A 345 -13.80 10.62 -1.24
CA SER A 345 -15.25 10.69 -1.45
C SER A 345 -15.68 12.15 -1.66
N SER A 346 -16.67 12.41 -2.51
CA SER A 346 -17.14 13.78 -2.78
C SER A 346 -17.71 14.47 -1.52
N SER A 347 -18.17 13.69 -0.55
CA SER A 347 -18.54 14.09 0.80
C SER A 347 -17.37 14.47 1.72
N SER A 348 -16.16 13.94 1.49
CA SER A 348 -14.96 14.20 2.31
C SER A 348 -14.23 15.49 1.92
N SER A 349 -14.96 16.48 1.37
CA SER A 349 -14.42 17.75 0.87
C SER A 349 -14.13 18.76 2.00
N TYR A 350 -13.41 18.31 3.03
CA TYR A 350 -12.67 19.21 3.91
C TYR A 350 -11.62 19.94 3.08
N MET A 351 -11.87 21.21 2.76
CA MET A 351 -10.91 22.08 2.08
C MET A 351 -9.77 22.43 3.04
N THR A 352 -8.80 21.54 3.17
CA THR A 352 -7.47 21.90 3.63
C THR A 352 -6.87 22.90 2.63
N SER A 353 -6.60 24.11 3.12
CA SER A 353 -5.94 25.14 2.33
C SER A 353 -4.51 24.71 2.03
N SER A 354 -4.30 24.05 0.89
CA SER A 354 -2.97 23.63 0.41
C SER A 354 -2.12 24.83 0.00
N ASN A 355 -1.63 25.56 1.00
CA ASN A 355 -0.52 26.51 0.87
C ASN A 355 0.80 25.72 0.80
N SER A 356 0.92 24.89 -0.23
CA SER A 356 2.13 24.19 -0.59
C SER A 356 3.26 25.19 -0.82
N SER A 357 4.23 25.22 0.10
CA SER A 357 5.45 26.03 -0.06
C SER A 357 6.31 25.56 -1.23
N TRP A 358 6.10 24.32 -1.69
CA TRP A 358 6.81 23.71 -2.82
C TRP A 358 6.39 24.31 -4.16
N ASP A 359 5.10 24.62 -4.36
CA ASP A 359 4.63 25.32 -5.56
C ASP A 359 5.18 26.75 -5.64
N ALA A 360 5.25 27.44 -4.50
CA ALA A 360 5.92 28.74 -4.42
C ALA A 360 7.43 28.61 -4.73
N ALA A 361 8.14 27.67 -4.10
CA ALA A 361 9.59 27.49 -4.28
C ALA A 361 9.96 27.11 -5.73
N THR A 362 9.15 26.26 -6.39
CA THR A 362 9.35 25.90 -7.80
C THR A 362 9.03 27.05 -8.74
N ALA A 363 7.97 27.83 -8.49
CA ALA A 363 7.66 29.04 -9.25
C ALA A 363 8.77 30.11 -9.13
N PHE A 364 9.30 30.34 -7.93
CA PHE A 364 10.46 31.23 -7.74
C PHE A 364 11.72 30.71 -8.43
N SER A 365 11.98 29.39 -8.38
CA SER A 365 13.11 28.77 -9.07
C SER A 365 13.01 28.94 -10.60
N LEU A 366 11.81 28.78 -11.17
CA LEU A 366 11.55 29.02 -12.58
C LEU A 366 11.81 30.50 -12.93
N LEU A 367 11.25 31.44 -12.15
CA LEU A 367 11.44 32.89 -12.34
C LEU A 367 12.93 33.28 -12.33
N LEU A 368 13.69 32.80 -11.34
CA LEU A 368 15.12 33.06 -11.21
C LEU A 368 15.92 32.45 -12.37
N SER A 369 15.55 31.25 -12.85
CA SER A 369 16.22 30.63 -14.01
C SER A 369 16.01 31.43 -15.30
N VAL A 370 14.81 31.97 -15.52
CA VAL A 370 14.49 32.84 -16.67
C VAL A 370 15.23 34.17 -16.57
N LEU A 371 15.27 34.80 -15.39
CA LEU A 371 16.02 36.04 -15.17
C LEU A 371 17.53 35.86 -15.41
N ALA A 372 18.12 34.76 -14.91
CA ALA A 372 19.52 34.42 -15.15
C ALA A 372 19.81 34.16 -16.64
N PHE A 373 18.90 33.47 -17.35
CA PHE A 373 19.02 33.27 -18.78
C PHE A 373 18.98 34.59 -19.55
N CYS A 374 17.99 35.46 -19.29
CA CYS A 374 17.90 36.78 -19.90
C CYS A 374 19.13 37.66 -19.63
N LEU A 375 19.68 37.64 -18.42
CA LEU A 375 20.90 38.35 -18.07
C LEU A 375 22.13 37.82 -18.83
N SER A 376 22.28 36.49 -18.97
CA SER A 376 23.41 35.92 -19.72
C SER A 376 23.36 36.25 -21.22
N VAL A 377 22.16 36.24 -21.82
CA VAL A 377 21.96 36.69 -23.21
C VAL A 377 22.26 38.19 -23.37
N PHE A 378 21.80 39.03 -22.43
CA PHE A 378 22.06 40.47 -22.44
C PHE A 378 23.56 40.80 -22.31
N LEU A 379 24.26 40.15 -21.37
CA LEU A 379 25.71 40.33 -21.19
C LEU A 379 26.51 39.84 -22.40
N GLY A 380 26.16 38.68 -22.97
CA GLY A 380 26.79 38.18 -24.20
C GLY A 380 26.58 39.14 -25.39
N TYR A 381 25.38 39.70 -25.54
CA TYR A 381 25.08 40.71 -26.54
C TYR A 381 25.90 42.00 -26.32
N TRP A 382 25.97 42.48 -25.07
CA TRP A 382 26.72 43.69 -24.72
C TRP A 382 28.23 43.54 -24.98
N VAL A 383 28.83 42.41 -24.60
CA VAL A 383 30.24 42.10 -24.88
C VAL A 383 30.51 41.94 -26.38
N SER A 384 29.55 41.40 -27.16
CA SER A 384 29.66 41.39 -28.63
C SER A 384 29.56 42.78 -29.28
N ARG A 385 28.98 43.76 -28.56
CA ARG A 385 28.79 45.15 -29.02
C ARG A 385 29.91 46.10 -28.60
N SER A 386 30.64 45.80 -27.52
CA SER A 386 31.89 46.50 -27.19
C SER A 386 32.95 46.18 -28.24
N LYS A 387 33.17 47.12 -29.18
CA LYS A 387 34.16 46.97 -30.24
C LYS A 387 35.57 46.75 -29.68
N ALA A 388 36.36 45.96 -30.41
CA ALA A 388 37.75 45.70 -30.08
C ALA A 388 38.54 47.01 -29.88
N VAL A 389 39.29 47.09 -28.78
CA VAL A 389 40.27 48.15 -28.54
C VAL A 389 41.35 48.02 -29.63
N PRO A 390 41.72 49.10 -30.33
CA PRO A 390 42.76 49.03 -31.35
C PRO A 390 44.10 48.65 -30.69
N PHE A 391 44.69 47.56 -31.14
CA PHE A 391 46.01 47.13 -30.69
C PHE A 391 47.07 48.07 -31.25
N THR A 392 47.68 48.88 -30.38
CA THR A 392 48.93 49.60 -30.67
C THR A 392 50.10 48.63 -30.45
N PRO A 393 50.87 48.27 -31.48
CA PRO A 393 52.10 47.52 -31.29
C PRO A 393 53.08 48.30 -30.41
N ILE A 394 53.91 47.58 -29.64
CA ILE A 394 55.09 48.15 -29.02
C ILE A 394 56.23 47.96 -30.02
N ASP A 395 56.55 49.02 -30.76
CA ASP A 395 57.73 49.05 -31.63
C ASP A 395 59.00 49.20 -30.77
N GLY A 396 59.89 48.21 -30.82
CA GLY A 396 61.23 48.26 -30.23
C GLY A 396 61.47 47.32 -29.03
N LEU A 397 61.71 46.03 -29.34
CA LEU A 397 62.45 45.07 -28.51
C LEU A 397 63.23 44.13 -29.42
#